data_AF-A0A8J7PT32-F1
#
_entry.id   AF-A0A8J7PT32-F1
#
_cell.length_a   1.000
_cell.length_b   1.000
_cell.length_c   1.000
_cell.angle_alpha   90.00
_cell.angle_beta   90.00
_cell.angle_gamma   90.00
#
_symmetry.space_group_name_H-M   'P 1'
#
loop_
_entity.id
_entity.type
_entity.pdbx_description
1 polymer ?
#
loop_
_entity_poly.entity_id
_entity_poly.type
_entity_poly.pdbx_seq_one_letter_code
_entity_poly.pdbx_strand_id
1 'polypeptide(L)'
;MQASPVRVSLRRQPRFLTLLAALIAAFVLLAGCASAPPKPTLAQRQAETLGKLGFKKVEDGWLLILPERISFEFDKDNLKPEFRKTITDFAQQLLAVDIRQLRVEGHTDNMGARDYNLALSQRRADIVADAFVADGFAAKDVERKGLGFDRPAADNKTPEGRAQNRRVEIIITSSSLAAP
;
A
#
# COMPACT_ATOMS: atom_id res chain seq x y z
N MET A 1 -5.17 64.25 75.90
CA MET A 1 -5.23 63.07 75.01
C MET A 1 -4.06 63.16 74.05
N GLN A 2 -3.00 62.40 74.34
CA GLN A 2 -1.78 62.32 73.53
C GLN A 2 -1.94 61.23 72.47
N ALA A 3 -1.51 61.50 71.24
CA ALA A 3 -1.33 60.48 70.22
C ALA A 3 0.03 60.70 69.54
N SER A 4 1.00 59.88 69.92
CA SER A 4 2.27 59.72 69.21
C SER A 4 2.09 58.69 68.09
N PRO A 5 2.45 58.98 66.83
CA PRO A 5 2.57 57.93 65.83
C PRO A 5 3.94 57.26 65.92
N VAL A 6 3.93 55.96 66.21
CA VAL A 6 5.09 55.06 66.17
C VAL A 6 5.50 54.83 64.71
N ARG A 7 6.77 55.14 64.38
CA ARG A 7 7.40 54.79 63.10
C ARG A 7 7.78 53.31 63.11
N VAL A 8 7.26 52.53 62.17
CA VAL A 8 7.75 51.17 61.88
C VAL A 8 8.58 51.21 60.60
N SER A 9 9.89 50.99 60.76
CA SER A 9 10.89 50.88 59.70
C SER A 9 10.90 49.45 59.15
N LEU A 10 10.34 49.22 57.96
CA LEU A 10 10.47 47.96 57.24
C LEU A 10 11.79 47.92 56.47
N ARG A 11 12.77 47.18 57.03
CA ARG A 11 14.05 46.85 56.39
C ARG A 11 13.79 45.90 55.20
N ARG A 12 13.97 46.37 53.97
CA ARG A 12 14.06 45.51 52.77
C ARG A 12 15.37 44.71 52.81
N GLN A 13 15.29 43.38 52.78
CA GLN A 13 16.42 42.50 52.49
C GLN A 13 16.23 41.91 51.08
N PRO A 14 17.09 42.22 50.08
CA PRO A 14 16.98 41.65 48.74
C PRO A 14 17.88 40.42 48.64
N ARG A 15 17.32 39.23 48.89
CA ARG A 15 18.03 37.95 48.62
C ARG A 15 17.33 37.05 47.61
N PHE A 16 16.19 37.48 47.06
CA PHE A 16 15.41 36.69 46.11
C PHE A 16 15.72 36.97 44.62
N LEU A 17 16.65 37.89 44.31
CA LEU A 17 16.86 38.33 42.93
C LEU A 17 17.87 37.49 42.12
N THR A 18 18.61 36.56 42.74
CA THR A 18 19.68 35.81 42.06
C THR A 18 19.28 34.42 41.56
N LEU A 19 18.11 33.89 41.93
CA LEU A 19 17.68 32.54 41.50
C LEU A 19 16.79 32.53 40.25
N LEU A 20 16.25 33.68 39.81
CA LEU A 20 15.36 33.73 38.65
C LEU A 20 16.09 33.80 37.30
N ALA A 21 17.37 34.19 37.28
CA ALA A 21 18.12 34.39 36.03
C ALA A 21 18.59 33.08 35.37
N ALA A 22 18.69 31.97 36.11
CA ALA A 22 19.20 30.70 35.57
C ALA A 22 18.13 29.85 34.85
N LEU A 23 16.83 30.12 35.07
CA LEU A 23 15.73 29.31 34.51
C LEU A 23 15.22 29.79 33.15
N ILE A 24 15.56 31.01 32.73
CA ILE A 24 15.14 31.57 31.44
C ILE A 24 16.13 31.21 30.31
N ALA A 25 17.41 30.99 30.64
CA ALA A 25 18.44 30.64 29.65
C ALA A 25 18.29 29.22 29.06
N ALA A 26 17.52 28.33 29.70
CA ALA A 26 17.32 26.95 29.23
C ALA A 26 16.17 26.80 28.21
N PHE A 27 15.32 27.81 28.02
CA PHE A 27 14.15 27.71 27.13
C PHE A 27 14.37 28.25 25.71
N VAL A 28 15.47 28.95 25.46
CA VAL A 28 15.72 29.64 24.17
C VAL A 28 16.53 28.80 23.16
N LEU A 29 17.06 27.64 23.56
CA LEU A 29 17.86 26.77 22.67
C LEU A 29 17.06 25.67 21.94
N LEU A 30 15.75 25.61 22.12
CA LEU A 30 14.87 24.62 21.46
C LEU A 30 13.96 25.23 20.39
N ALA A 31 14.33 26.39 19.82
CA ALA A 31 13.80 26.80 18.53
C ALA A 31 14.48 25.98 17.40
N GLY A 32 14.38 24.65 17.48
CA GLY A 32 14.69 23.79 16.36
C GLY A 32 13.70 24.12 15.25
N CYS A 33 14.21 24.65 14.14
CA CYS A 33 13.41 24.92 12.94
C CYS A 33 12.75 23.60 12.50
N ALA A 34 11.47 23.40 12.86
CA ALA A 34 10.65 22.34 12.31
C ALA A 34 10.30 22.72 10.86
N SER A 35 11.23 22.50 9.93
CA SER A 35 10.93 22.58 8.50
C SER A 35 9.94 21.47 8.17
N ALA A 36 8.84 21.82 7.50
CA ALA A 36 7.86 20.83 7.05
C ALA A 36 8.56 19.73 6.22
N PRO A 37 8.20 18.44 6.40
CA PRO A 37 8.79 17.38 5.61
C PRO A 37 8.58 17.66 4.12
N PRO A 38 9.56 17.33 3.26
CA PRO A 38 9.44 17.52 1.83
C PRO A 38 8.21 16.75 1.30
N LYS A 39 7.54 17.31 0.29
CA LYS A 39 6.42 16.63 -0.37
C LYS A 39 6.91 15.30 -0.96
N PRO A 40 6.11 14.22 -0.88
CA PRO A 40 6.56 12.92 -1.36
C PRO A 40 6.78 12.93 -2.88
N THR A 41 7.84 12.25 -3.32
CA THR A 41 8.15 12.05 -4.74
C THR A 41 7.09 11.17 -5.42
N LEU A 42 7.11 11.10 -6.75
CA LEU A 42 6.20 10.18 -7.46
C LEU A 42 6.46 8.73 -7.06
N ALA A 43 7.73 8.31 -7.00
CA ALA A 43 8.09 6.96 -6.58
C ALA A 43 7.62 6.62 -5.15
N GLN A 44 7.72 7.58 -4.23
CA GLN A 44 7.20 7.42 -2.87
C GLN A 44 5.68 7.26 -2.86
N ARG A 45 4.95 8.08 -3.63
CA ARG A 45 3.49 7.97 -3.75
C ARG A 45 3.06 6.65 -4.40
N GLN A 46 3.78 6.18 -5.41
CA GLN A 46 3.54 4.89 -6.05
C GLN A 46 3.71 3.74 -5.05
N ALA A 47 4.84 3.70 -4.34
CA ALA A 47 5.10 2.67 -3.33
C ALA A 47 4.09 2.70 -2.18
N GLU A 48 3.69 3.88 -1.71
CA GLU A 48 2.67 4.05 -0.67
C GLU A 48 1.30 3.53 -1.14
N THR A 49 0.87 3.91 -2.35
CA THR A 49 -0.39 3.42 -2.93
C THR A 49 -0.36 1.90 -3.08
N LEU A 50 0.70 1.32 -3.63
CA LEU A 50 0.83 -0.13 -3.78
C LEU A 50 0.75 -0.86 -2.44
N GLY A 51 1.44 -0.33 -1.42
CA GLY A 51 1.36 -0.85 -0.05
C GLY A 51 -0.06 -0.82 0.53
N LYS A 52 -0.80 0.29 0.31
CA LYS A 52 -2.20 0.42 0.74
C LYS A 52 -3.15 -0.54 0.03
N LEU A 53 -2.90 -0.81 -1.24
CA LEU A 53 -3.68 -1.77 -2.05
C LEU A 53 -3.34 -3.23 -1.73
N GLY A 54 -2.35 -3.48 -0.86
CA GLY A 54 -1.98 -4.82 -0.42
C GLY A 54 -0.92 -5.50 -1.29
N PHE A 55 -0.38 -4.81 -2.30
CA PHE A 55 0.75 -5.33 -3.07
C PHE A 55 1.95 -5.53 -2.14
N LYS A 56 2.66 -6.63 -2.37
CA LYS A 56 3.91 -6.97 -1.67
C LYS A 56 5.07 -6.69 -2.60
N LYS A 57 6.12 -6.07 -2.06
CA LYS A 57 7.37 -5.87 -2.77
C LYS A 57 8.05 -7.21 -3.00
N VAL A 58 8.43 -7.47 -4.23
CA VAL A 58 9.24 -8.62 -4.67
C VAL A 58 10.50 -8.09 -5.35
N GLU A 59 11.42 -8.97 -5.73
CA GLU A 59 12.70 -8.59 -6.34
C GLU A 59 12.53 -7.66 -7.56
N ASP A 60 11.64 -8.04 -8.48
CA ASP A 60 11.45 -7.34 -9.76
C ASP A 60 10.26 -6.37 -9.78
N GLY A 61 9.70 -6.02 -8.61
CA GLY A 61 8.59 -5.06 -8.52
C GLY A 61 7.61 -5.34 -7.40
N TRP A 62 6.33 -5.41 -7.75
CA TRP A 62 5.23 -5.54 -6.80
C TRP A 62 4.25 -6.61 -7.26
N LEU A 63 3.79 -7.41 -6.32
CA LEU A 63 2.89 -8.54 -6.55
C LEU A 63 1.66 -8.44 -5.64
N LEU A 64 0.47 -8.54 -6.24
CA LEU A 64 -0.77 -8.79 -5.53
C LEU A 64 -1.30 -10.17 -5.88
N ILE A 65 -1.54 -10.99 -4.86
CA ILE A 65 -2.11 -12.34 -5.02
C ILE A 65 -3.60 -12.29 -4.72
N LEU A 66 -4.38 -12.79 -5.67
CA LEU A 66 -5.84 -12.84 -5.62
C LEU A 66 -6.30 -14.30 -5.62
N PRO A 67 -6.69 -14.87 -4.47
CA PRO A 67 -7.18 -16.24 -4.41
C PRO A 67 -8.47 -16.42 -5.21
N GLU A 68 -8.58 -17.52 -5.97
CA GLU A 68 -9.74 -17.82 -6.84
C GLU A 68 -11.08 -17.65 -6.12
N ARG A 69 -11.23 -18.19 -4.90
CA ARG A 69 -12.48 -18.16 -4.11
C ARG A 69 -13.01 -16.75 -3.83
N ILE A 70 -12.12 -15.76 -3.83
CA ILE A 70 -12.45 -14.35 -3.54
C ILE A 70 -12.78 -13.64 -4.85
N SER A 71 -12.14 -14.01 -5.96
CA SER A 71 -12.24 -13.31 -7.23
C SER A 71 -13.32 -13.85 -8.16
N PHE A 72 -13.54 -15.16 -8.18
CA PHE A 72 -14.39 -15.83 -9.17
C PHE A 72 -15.54 -16.60 -8.53
N GLU A 73 -16.65 -16.68 -9.26
CA GLU A 73 -17.72 -17.63 -8.97
C GLU A 73 -17.23 -19.08 -9.12
N PHE A 74 -17.83 -20.00 -8.35
CA PHE A 74 -17.43 -21.41 -8.35
C PHE A 74 -17.51 -22.03 -9.75
N ASP A 75 -16.38 -22.61 -10.20
CA ASP A 75 -16.20 -23.25 -11.51
C ASP A 75 -16.55 -22.38 -12.73
N LYS A 76 -16.47 -21.05 -12.56
CA LYS A 76 -16.77 -20.08 -13.61
C LYS A 76 -15.60 -19.14 -13.87
N ASP A 77 -15.68 -18.55 -15.05
CA ASP A 77 -14.86 -17.47 -15.56
C ASP A 77 -15.66 -16.15 -15.51
N ASN A 78 -16.35 -15.90 -14.39
CA ASN A 78 -17.01 -14.62 -14.12
C ASN A 78 -16.50 -14.07 -12.78
N LEU A 79 -16.15 -12.78 -12.77
CA LEU A 79 -15.81 -12.09 -11.52
C LEU A 79 -17.04 -11.91 -10.66
N LYS A 80 -16.83 -12.04 -9.35
CA LYS A 80 -17.85 -11.65 -8.37
C LYS A 80 -18.10 -10.13 -8.48
N PRO A 81 -19.34 -9.64 -8.37
CA PRO A 81 -19.63 -8.20 -8.43
C PRO A 81 -18.82 -7.37 -7.44
N GLU A 82 -18.61 -7.89 -6.23
CA GLU A 82 -17.82 -7.25 -5.19
C GLU A 82 -16.37 -7.10 -5.63
N PHE A 83 -15.83 -8.15 -6.27
CA PHE A 83 -14.45 -8.14 -6.76
C PHE A 83 -14.28 -7.24 -7.97
N ARG A 84 -15.27 -7.17 -8.87
CA ARG A 84 -15.31 -6.21 -9.97
C ARG A 84 -15.17 -4.77 -9.45
N LYS A 85 -15.88 -4.42 -8.36
CA LYS A 85 -15.77 -3.11 -7.70
C LYS A 85 -14.36 -2.90 -7.12
N THR A 86 -13.78 -3.92 -6.49
CA THR A 86 -12.40 -3.84 -5.98
C THR A 86 -11.41 -3.53 -7.10
N ILE A 87 -11.52 -4.17 -8.27
CA ILE A 87 -10.67 -3.87 -9.43
C ILE A 87 -10.86 -2.44 -9.91
N THR A 88 -12.09 -1.91 -9.92
CA THR A 88 -12.34 -0.49 -10.21
C THR A 88 -11.61 0.42 -9.24
N ASP A 89 -11.74 0.18 -7.94
CA ASP A 89 -11.10 0.99 -6.91
C ASP A 89 -9.56 0.92 -7.03
N PHE A 90 -9.00 -0.24 -7.42
CA PHE A 90 -7.58 -0.41 -7.68
C PHE A 90 -7.14 0.35 -8.92
N ALA A 91 -7.84 0.21 -10.04
CA ALA A 91 -7.50 0.86 -11.30
C ALA A 91 -7.42 2.38 -11.13
N GLN A 92 -8.42 2.99 -10.47
CA GLN A 92 -8.44 4.43 -10.22
C GLN A 92 -7.25 4.88 -9.34
N GLN A 93 -6.93 4.13 -8.28
CA GLN A 93 -5.83 4.48 -7.39
C GLN A 93 -4.46 4.33 -8.07
N LEU A 94 -4.27 3.30 -8.90
CA LEU A 94 -3.03 3.10 -9.65
C LEU A 94 -2.82 4.22 -10.68
N LEU A 95 -3.86 4.56 -11.45
CA LEU A 95 -3.80 5.64 -12.43
C LEU A 95 -3.56 7.01 -11.79
N ALA A 96 -4.11 7.26 -10.59
CA ALA A 96 -3.90 8.49 -9.84
C ALA A 96 -2.44 8.73 -9.43
N VAL A 97 -1.61 7.68 -9.38
CA VAL A 97 -0.17 7.75 -9.13
C VAL A 97 0.67 7.35 -10.35
N ASP A 98 0.12 7.52 -11.54
CA ASP A 98 0.82 7.34 -12.81
C ASP A 98 1.28 5.90 -13.12
N ILE A 99 0.73 4.89 -12.42
CA ILE A 99 0.99 3.48 -12.73
C ILE A 99 0.02 3.07 -13.85
N ARG A 100 0.57 2.85 -15.04
CA ARG A 100 -0.21 2.52 -16.25
C ARG A 100 0.02 1.13 -16.80
N GLN A 101 1.05 0.43 -16.31
CA GLN A 101 1.44 -0.89 -16.81
C GLN A 101 1.29 -1.94 -15.72
N LEU A 102 0.71 -3.07 -16.09
CA LEU A 102 0.60 -4.24 -15.22
C LEU A 102 0.57 -5.53 -16.05
N ARG A 103 0.89 -6.64 -15.39
CA ARG A 103 0.72 -7.99 -15.91
C ARG A 103 -0.23 -8.77 -15.04
N VAL A 104 -1.13 -9.51 -15.66
CA VAL A 104 -2.07 -10.41 -15.00
C VAL A 104 -1.69 -11.85 -15.34
N GLU A 105 -1.44 -12.66 -14.32
CA GLU A 105 -1.11 -14.07 -14.47
C GLU A 105 -2.16 -14.96 -13.80
N GLY A 106 -2.71 -15.93 -14.53
CA GLY A 106 -3.64 -16.92 -14.01
C GLY A 106 -2.94 -18.23 -13.68
N HIS A 107 -3.33 -18.85 -12.57
CA HIS A 107 -2.78 -20.13 -12.11
C HIS A 107 -3.90 -21.10 -11.69
N THR A 108 -3.62 -22.39 -11.81
CA THR A 108 -4.47 -23.48 -11.35
C THR A 108 -3.72 -24.38 -10.37
N ASP A 109 -4.44 -25.31 -9.72
CA ASP A 109 -3.79 -26.48 -9.15
C ASP A 109 -3.51 -27.53 -10.23
N ASN A 110 -2.88 -28.63 -9.86
CA ASN A 110 -2.49 -29.70 -10.78
C ASN A 110 -3.60 -30.72 -11.08
N MET A 111 -4.87 -30.42 -10.77
CA MET A 111 -5.97 -31.34 -11.03
C MET A 111 -6.49 -31.17 -12.47
N GLY A 112 -6.63 -32.27 -13.20
CA GLY A 112 -7.14 -32.27 -14.57
C GLY A 112 -6.07 -32.13 -15.66
N ALA A 113 -6.52 -32.03 -16.92
CA ALA A 113 -5.64 -31.99 -18.08
C ALA A 113 -4.86 -30.66 -18.16
N ARG A 114 -3.63 -30.71 -18.68
CA ARG A 114 -2.77 -29.53 -18.83
C ARG A 114 -3.39 -28.46 -19.71
N ASP A 115 -3.87 -28.83 -20.90
CA ASP A 115 -4.43 -27.86 -21.85
C ASP A 115 -5.71 -27.19 -21.32
N TYR A 116 -6.51 -27.95 -20.58
CA TYR A 116 -7.68 -27.40 -19.88
C TYR A 116 -7.27 -26.34 -18.85
N ASN A 117 -6.29 -26.66 -17.99
CA ASN A 117 -5.80 -25.73 -16.98
C ASN A 117 -5.13 -24.49 -17.58
N LEU A 118 -4.41 -24.64 -18.69
CA LEU A 118 -3.82 -23.53 -19.41
C LEU A 118 -4.90 -22.59 -19.98
N ALA A 119 -5.93 -23.16 -20.61
CA ALA A 119 -7.05 -22.37 -21.13
C ALA A 119 -7.85 -21.69 -20.01
N LEU A 120 -8.10 -22.40 -18.89
CA LEU A 120 -8.83 -21.87 -17.74
C LEU A 120 -8.08 -20.70 -17.10
N SER A 121 -6.79 -20.87 -16.83
CA SER A 121 -5.94 -19.82 -16.27
C SER A 121 -5.84 -18.61 -17.20
N GLN A 122 -5.74 -18.82 -18.52
CA GLN A 122 -5.74 -17.73 -19.49
C GLN A 122 -7.05 -16.94 -19.45
N ARG A 123 -8.21 -17.60 -19.53
CA ARG A 123 -9.51 -16.90 -19.46
C ARG A 123 -9.64 -16.06 -18.19
N ARG A 124 -9.23 -16.61 -17.04
CA ARG A 124 -9.23 -15.87 -15.77
C ARG A 124 -8.34 -14.64 -15.80
N ALA A 125 -7.13 -14.75 -16.37
CA ALA A 125 -6.26 -13.61 -16.56
C ALA A 125 -6.88 -12.55 -17.48
N ASP A 126 -7.52 -12.99 -18.57
CA ASP A 126 -8.19 -12.10 -19.53
C ASP A 126 -9.30 -11.29 -18.87
N ILE A 127 -10.13 -11.92 -18.04
CA ILE A 127 -11.24 -11.25 -17.37
C ILE A 127 -10.75 -10.16 -16.40
N VAL A 128 -9.73 -10.46 -15.59
CA VAL A 128 -9.16 -9.46 -14.68
C VAL A 128 -8.52 -8.33 -15.48
N ALA A 129 -7.78 -8.65 -16.55
CA ALA A 129 -7.17 -7.67 -17.42
C ALA A 129 -8.21 -6.78 -18.11
N ASP A 130 -9.28 -7.35 -18.64
CA ASP A 130 -10.37 -6.63 -19.28
C ASP A 130 -11.11 -5.72 -18.30
N ALA A 131 -11.20 -6.10 -17.02
CA ALA A 131 -11.72 -5.21 -15.98
C ALA A 131 -10.83 -3.98 -15.77
N PHE A 132 -9.49 -4.13 -15.74
CA PHE A 132 -8.58 -2.97 -15.70
C PHE A 132 -8.68 -2.09 -16.95
N VAL A 133 -8.80 -2.70 -18.13
CA VAL A 133 -8.96 -1.97 -19.40
C VAL A 133 -10.27 -1.18 -19.41
N ALA A 134 -11.36 -1.79 -18.96
CA ALA A 134 -12.66 -1.12 -18.83
C ALA A 134 -12.62 0.09 -17.88
N ASP A 135 -11.69 0.09 -16.92
CA ASP A 135 -11.51 1.16 -15.94
C ASP A 135 -10.39 2.16 -16.28
N GLY A 136 -9.90 2.14 -17.53
CA GLY A 136 -9.06 3.21 -18.08
C GLY A 136 -7.61 2.83 -18.38
N PHE A 137 -7.18 1.59 -18.12
CA PHE A 137 -5.90 1.12 -18.64
C PHE A 137 -5.96 0.92 -20.16
N ALA A 138 -4.89 1.26 -20.86
CA ALA A 138 -4.80 0.93 -22.28
C ALA A 138 -4.51 -0.57 -22.43
N ALA A 139 -5.18 -1.25 -23.36
CA ALA A 139 -5.02 -2.70 -23.56
C ALA A 139 -3.56 -3.12 -23.84
N LYS A 140 -2.79 -2.27 -24.51
CA LYS A 140 -1.36 -2.49 -24.79
C LYS A 140 -0.46 -2.49 -23.55
N ASP A 141 -0.91 -1.87 -22.46
CA ASP A 141 -0.18 -1.72 -21.20
C ASP A 141 -0.61 -2.78 -20.16
N VAL A 142 -1.52 -3.69 -20.55
CA VAL A 142 -2.01 -4.78 -19.70
C VAL A 142 -1.64 -6.12 -20.33
N GLU A 143 -0.58 -6.74 -19.81
CA GLU A 143 -0.13 -8.07 -20.25
C GLU A 143 -0.98 -9.18 -19.58
N ARG A 144 -1.26 -10.25 -20.32
CA ARG A 144 -2.15 -11.35 -19.89
C ARG A 144 -1.46 -12.70 -20.10
N LYS A 145 -1.40 -13.54 -19.06
CA LYS A 145 -0.80 -14.89 -19.17
C LYS A 145 -1.56 -15.93 -18.36
N GLY A 146 -1.99 -17.00 -19.01
CA GLY A 146 -2.34 -18.26 -18.35
C GLY A 146 -1.10 -19.12 -18.17
N LEU A 147 -0.85 -19.57 -16.93
CA LEU A 147 0.31 -20.41 -16.59
C LEU A 147 -0.09 -21.84 -16.20
N GLY A 148 -1.39 -22.15 -16.17
CA GLY A 148 -1.89 -23.42 -15.67
C GLY A 148 -1.30 -23.75 -14.29
N PHE A 149 -0.81 -24.97 -14.13
CA PHE A 149 -0.14 -25.44 -12.92
C PHE A 149 1.38 -25.44 -13.00
N ASP A 150 1.97 -24.85 -14.06
CA ASP A 150 3.41 -24.93 -14.32
C ASP A 150 4.25 -24.08 -13.34
N ARG A 151 3.60 -23.16 -12.60
CA ARG A 151 4.21 -22.27 -11.58
C ARG A 151 3.45 -22.34 -10.25
N PRO A 152 3.58 -23.44 -9.47
CA PRO A 152 2.90 -23.57 -8.19
C PRO A 152 3.53 -22.66 -7.13
N ALA A 153 2.70 -22.02 -6.32
CA ALA A 153 3.13 -21.26 -5.14
C ALA A 153 3.20 -22.14 -3.88
N ALA A 154 2.57 -23.32 -3.90
CA ALA A 154 2.48 -24.24 -2.77
C ALA A 154 2.39 -25.70 -3.21
N ASP A 155 2.53 -26.63 -2.25
CA ASP A 155 2.47 -28.06 -2.51
C ASP A 155 1.08 -28.50 -3.01
N ASN A 156 1.03 -29.07 -4.21
CA ASN A 156 -0.21 -29.59 -4.80
C ASN A 156 -0.73 -30.87 -4.11
N LYS A 157 0.07 -31.50 -3.23
CA LYS A 157 -0.36 -32.70 -2.50
C LYS A 157 -1.39 -32.40 -1.42
N THR A 158 -1.42 -31.18 -0.87
CA THR A 158 -2.38 -30.82 0.19
C THR A 158 -3.57 -30.02 -0.37
N PRO A 159 -4.79 -30.19 0.18
CA PRO A 159 -5.93 -29.36 -0.19
C PRO A 159 -5.64 -27.85 -0.04
N GLU A 160 -4.91 -27.48 1.00
CA GLU A 160 -4.55 -26.10 1.30
C GLU A 160 -3.60 -25.53 0.25
N GLY A 161 -2.57 -26.28 -0.14
CA GLY A 161 -1.63 -25.85 -1.18
C GLY A 161 -2.27 -25.78 -2.56
N ARG A 162 -3.18 -26.70 -2.90
CA ARG A 162 -4.01 -26.57 -4.11
C ARG A 162 -4.86 -25.30 -4.09
N ALA A 163 -5.47 -24.98 -2.96
CA ALA A 163 -6.25 -23.76 -2.82
C ALA A 163 -5.41 -22.48 -2.94
N GLN A 164 -4.13 -22.51 -2.55
CA GLN A 164 -3.18 -21.42 -2.79
C GLN A 164 -2.75 -21.33 -4.25
N ASN A 165 -2.62 -22.46 -4.95
CA ASN A 165 -2.23 -22.48 -6.36
C ASN A 165 -3.31 -21.92 -7.28
N ARG A 166 -4.60 -22.11 -6.95
CA ARG A 166 -5.72 -21.50 -7.68
C ARG A 166 -5.83 -20.00 -7.35
N ARG A 167 -5.17 -19.18 -8.17
CA ARG A 167 -5.05 -17.73 -7.95
C ARG A 167 -4.87 -16.97 -9.26
N VAL A 168 -5.08 -15.66 -9.18
CA VAL A 168 -4.62 -14.69 -10.17
C VAL A 168 -3.60 -13.77 -9.49
N GLU A 169 -2.53 -13.46 -10.19
CA GLU A 169 -1.49 -12.54 -9.75
C GLU A 169 -1.56 -11.26 -10.59
N ILE A 170 -1.43 -10.11 -9.93
CA ILE A 170 -1.22 -8.82 -10.59
C ILE A 170 0.19 -8.36 -10.27
N ILE A 171 1.00 -8.17 -11.30
CA ILE A 171 2.40 -7.78 -11.20
C ILE A 171 2.60 -6.40 -11.80
N ILE A 172 3.32 -5.55 -11.08
CA ILE A 172 3.80 -4.25 -11.57
C ILE A 172 5.33 -4.28 -11.48
N THR A 173 5.99 -4.19 -12.62
CA THR A 173 7.45 -4.31 -12.72
C THR A 173 8.14 -3.04 -12.27
N SER A 174 9.31 -3.15 -11.64
CA SER A 174 10.09 -1.98 -11.22
C SER A 174 10.45 -1.05 -12.39
N SER A 175 10.67 -1.60 -13.59
CA SER A 175 10.97 -0.83 -14.81
C SER A 175 9.82 0.07 -15.29
N SER A 176 8.59 -0.20 -14.86
CA SER A 176 7.41 0.62 -15.21
C SER A 176 7.06 1.66 -14.14
N LEU A 177 7.84 1.74 -13.05
CA LEU A 177 7.66 2.70 -11.97
C LEU A 177 8.64 3.87 -12.09
N ALA A 178 8.33 4.98 -11.42
CA ALA A 178 9.25 6.10 -11.33
C ALA A 178 10.52 5.70 -10.57
N ALA A 179 11.67 6.22 -11.00
CA ALA A 179 12.92 6.03 -10.29
C ALA A 179 12.83 6.61 -8.87
N PRO A 180 13.44 5.94 -7.87
CA PRO A 180 13.42 6.37 -6.47
C PRO A 180 14.05 7.76 -6.27
#